data_AF-A0A223CWS8-F1
#
_entry.id   AF-A0A223CWS8-F1
#
_cell.length_a   1.000
_cell.length_b   1.000
_cell.length_c   1.000
_cell.angle_alpha   90.00
_cell.angle_beta   90.00
_cell.angle_gamma   90.00
#
_symmetry.space_group_name_H-M   'P 1'
#
loop_
_entity.id
_entity.type
_entity.pdbx_description
1 polymer ?
#
loop_
_entity_poly.entity_id
_entity_poly.type
_entity_poly.pdbx_seq_one_letter_code
_entity_poly.pdbx_strand_id
1 'polypeptide(L)' 'MAKNKSWDVRDPEVRQMVEGMKMELAREFGLGVPLDGYWGNCASKELGKIGSQLKKRLPVLLERSSMQKKVRKKRN' A
#
# COMPACT_ATOMS: atom_id res chain seq x y z
N MET A 1 8.07 -0.43 -23.72
CA MET A 1 7.25 0.44 -22.83
C MET A 1 6.90 -0.34 -21.59
N ALA A 2 7.41 0.08 -20.42
CA ALA A 2 7.14 -0.60 -19.15
C ALA A 2 5.63 -0.60 -18.91
N LYS A 3 5.03 -1.77 -18.69
CA LYS A 3 3.60 -1.88 -18.37
C LYS A 3 3.38 -1.15 -17.06
N ASN A 4 2.78 0.05 -17.09
CA ASN A 4 2.30 0.74 -15.91
C ASN A 4 1.22 -0.17 -15.31
N LYS A 5 1.62 -1.05 -14.39
CA LYS A 5 0.71 -1.99 -13.76
C LYS A 5 -0.13 -1.19 -12.77
N SER A 6 -1.15 -0.49 -13.29
CA SER A 6 -2.16 0.17 -12.48
C SER A 6 -2.83 -0.91 -11.65
N TRP A 7 -2.54 -0.92 -10.36
CA TRP A 7 -3.32 -1.64 -9.38
C TRP A 7 -4.63 -0.88 -9.18
N ASP A 8 -5.75 -1.60 -9.27
CA ASP A 8 -7.05 -1.00 -9.08
C ASP A 8 -7.37 -0.97 -7.58
N VAL A 9 -7.55 0.23 -7.01
CA VAL A 9 -7.84 0.43 -5.58
C VAL A 9 -9.29 0.05 -5.22
N ARG A 10 -10.15 -0.24 -6.20
CA ARG A 10 -11.50 -0.74 -5.95
C ARG A 10 -11.46 -2.22 -5.58
N ASP A 11 -10.37 -2.92 -5.89
CA ASP A 11 -10.13 -4.26 -5.40
C ASP A 11 -9.95 -4.26 -3.86
N PRO A 12 -10.74 -5.06 -3.13
CA PRO A 12 -10.73 -5.04 -1.66
C PRO A 12 -9.43 -5.57 -1.05
N GLU A 13 -8.67 -6.43 -1.75
CA GLU A 13 -7.36 -6.88 -1.30
C GLU A 13 -6.33 -5.76 -1.46
N VAL A 14 -6.32 -5.08 -2.61
CA VAL A 14 -5.45 -3.93 -2.86
C VAL A 14 -5.74 -2.84 -1.82
N ARG A 15 -7.01 -2.54 -1.57
CA ARG A 15 -7.43 -1.51 -0.61
C ARG A 15 -6.96 -1.81 0.81
N GLN A 16 -7.10 -3.05 1.28
CA GLN A 16 -6.61 -3.47 2.60
C GLN A 16 -5.09 -3.38 2.71
N MET A 17 -4.38 -3.81 1.67
CA MET A 17 -2.91 -3.76 1.68
C MET A 17 -2.40 -2.31 1.67
N VAL A 18 -3.05 -1.43 0.90
CA VAL A 18 -2.78 0.01 0.88
C VAL A 18 -2.99 0.64 2.26
N GLU A 19 -4.10 0.35 2.94
CA GLU A 19 -4.36 0.88 4.28
C GLU A 19 -3.32 0.41 5.31
N GLY A 20 -2.99 -0.89 5.32
CA GLY A 20 -1.94 -1.42 6.19
C GLY A 20 -0.58 -0.74 5.95
N MET A 21 -0.22 -0.52 4.68
CA MET A 21 1.02 0.16 4.34
C MET A 21 1.02 1.64 4.74
N LYS A 22 -0.10 2.35 4.62
CA LYS A 22 -0.18 3.74 5.09
C LYS A 22 0.08 3.82 6.59
N MET A 23 -0.51 2.92 7.36
CA MET A 23 -0.33 2.83 8.81
C MET A 23 1.13 2.54 9.16
N GLU A 24 1.75 1.58 8.47
CA GLU A 24 3.17 1.23 8.66
C GLU A 24 4.11 2.39 8.30
N LEU A 25 3.92 2.98 7.12
CA LEU A 25 4.72 4.11 6.65
C LEU A 25 4.55 5.31 7.56
N ALA A 26 3.34 5.60 8.03
CA ALA A 26 3.13 6.70 8.96
C ALA A 26 3.88 6.51 10.27
N ARG A 27 3.90 5.28 10.81
CA ARG A 27 4.73 4.96 11.98
C ARG A 27 6.22 5.07 11.66
N GLU A 28 6.67 4.61 10.49
CA GLU A 28 8.06 4.69 10.02
C GLU A 28 8.54 6.14 9.89
N PHE A 29 7.68 7.04 9.40
CA PHE A 29 7.97 8.46 9.25
C PHE A 29 7.72 9.27 10.54
N GLY A 30 7.26 8.65 11.63
CA GLY A 30 6.94 9.35 12.88
C GLY A 30 5.73 10.29 12.75
N LEU A 31 4.84 10.02 11.79
CA LEU A 31 3.61 10.77 11.60
C LEU A 31 2.55 10.24 12.55
N GLY A 32 1.93 11.16 13.31
CA GLY A 32 0.76 10.85 14.10
C GLY A 32 -0.34 10.33 13.19
N VAL A 33 -0.71 9.05 13.34
CA VAL A 33 -1.87 8.48 12.66
C VAL A 33 -3.10 9.19 13.23
N PRO A 34 -3.86 9.94 12.41
CA PRO A 34 -5.02 10.65 12.90
C PRO A 34 -6.06 9.64 13.39
N LEU A 35 -6.50 9.75 14.64
CA LEU A 35 -7.56 8.89 15.21
C LEU A 35 -8.87 8.99 14.44
N ASP A 36 -9.14 10.19 13.91
CA ASP A 36 -10.29 10.51 13.07
C ASP A 36 -10.14 9.99 11.63
N GLY A 37 -8.95 9.52 11.24
CA GLY A 37 -8.64 9.07 9.88
C GLY A 37 -8.41 10.22 8.88
N TYR A 38 -8.51 11.48 9.31
CA TYR A 38 -8.25 12.63 8.46
C TYR A 38 -6.75 12.99 8.37
N TRP A 39 -6.15 12.68 7.23
CA TRP A 39 -4.73 12.96 6.95
C TRP A 39 -4.45 14.41 6.52
N GLY A 40 -5.46 15.26 6.36
CA GLY A 40 -5.27 16.63 5.84
C GLY A 40 -4.55 17.58 6.80
N ASN A 41 -4.50 17.27 8.09
CA ASN A 41 -3.71 18.02 9.06
C ASN A 41 -2.22 17.64 9.04
N CYS A 42 -1.84 16.56 8.34
CA CYS A 42 -0.44 16.17 8.17
C CYS A 42 0.23 17.05 7.10
N ALA A 43 1.53 17.30 7.28
CA ALA A 43 2.31 18.06 6.30
C ALA A 43 2.26 17.39 4.92
N SER A 44 1.90 18.14 3.88
CA SER A 44 1.82 17.65 2.50
C SER A 44 3.12 16.98 2.01
N LYS A 45 4.27 17.43 2.54
CA LYS A 45 5.59 16.83 2.26
C LYS A 45 5.68 15.39 2.75
N GLU A 46 5.16 15.12 3.93
CA GLU A 46 5.18 13.81 4.58
C GLU A 46 4.16 12.86 3.95
N LEU A 47 2.96 13.38 3.64
CA LEU A 47 1.95 12.65 2.85
C LEU A 47 2.48 12.29 1.45
N GLY A 48 3.21 13.20 0.81
CA GLY A 48 3.86 12.95 -0.49
C GLY A 48 4.92 11.86 -0.44
N LYS A 49 5.71 11.79 0.65
CA LYS A 49 6.66 10.69 0.89
C LYS A 49 5.93 9.36 1.07
N ILE A 50 4.88 9.32 1.89
CA ILE A 50 4.05 8.10 2.06
C ILE A 50 3.51 7.64 0.70
N GLY A 51 2.90 8.53 -0.07
CA GLY A 51 2.35 8.20 -1.38
C GLY A 51 3.42 7.64 -2.34
N SER A 52 4.61 8.25 -2.37
CA SER A 52 5.72 7.76 -3.20
C SER A 52 6.27 6.41 -2.74
N GLN A 53 6.41 6.18 -1.43
CA GLN A 53 6.85 4.88 -0.89
C GLN A 53 5.81 3.80 -1.14
N LEU A 54 4.53 4.12 -0.97
CA LEU A 54 3.43 3.20 -1.22
C LEU A 54 3.43 2.73 -2.68
N LYS A 55 3.59 3.64 -3.65
CA LYS A 55 3.70 3.28 -5.07
C LYS A 55 4.91 2.38 -5.38
N LYS A 56 6.00 2.48 -4.61
CA LYS A 56 7.21 1.65 -4.79
C LYS A 56 7.05 0.25 -4.18
N ARG A 57 6.50 0.17 -2.97
CA ARG A 57 6.42 -1.09 -2.21
C ARG A 57 5.18 -1.92 -2.55
N LEU A 58 4.04 -1.31 -2.86
CA LEU A 58 2.77 -2.00 -3.17
C LEU A 58 2.86 -3.03 -4.33
N PRO A 59 3.47 -2.74 -5.50
CA PRO A 59 3.55 -3.73 -6.57
C PRO A 59 4.37 -4.97 -6.18
N VAL A 60 5.42 -4.81 -5.37
CA VAL A 60 6.22 -5.92 -4.85
C VAL A 60 5.38 -6.81 -3.94
N LEU A 61 4.57 -6.22 -3.06
CA LEU A 61 3.66 -6.96 -2.20
C LEU A 61 2.53 -7.64 -2.96
N LEU A 62 1.95 -6.97 -3.97
CA LEU A 62 0.93 -7.55 -4.82
C LEU A 62 1.47 -8.74 -5.63
N GLU A 63 2.69 -8.62 -6.15
CA GLU A 63 3.35 -9.72 -6.83
C GLU A 63 3.57 -10.90 -5.88
N ARG A 64 4.07 -10.64 -4.67
CA ARG A 64 4.25 -11.66 -3.63
C ARG A 64 2.93 -12.33 -3.23
N SER A 65 1.85 -11.57 -3.05
CA SER A 65 0.51 -12.11 -2.76
C SER A 65 -0.02 -12.96 -3.92
N SER A 66 0.17 -12.51 -5.17
CA SER A 66 -0.22 -13.28 -6.36
C SER A 66 0.56 -14.60 -6.48
N MET A 67 1.85 -14.59 -6.13
CA MET A 67 2.69 -15.79 -6.06
C MET A 67 2.21 -16.72 -4.95
N GLN A 68 1.87 -16.19 -3.76
CA GLN A 68 1.33 -16.97 -2.64
C GLN A 68 0.04 -17.73 -3.05
N LYS A 69 -0.85 -17.10 -3.81
CA LYS A 69 -2.08 -17.75 -4.32
C LYS A 69 -1.78 -18.89 -5.30
N LYS A 70 -0.79 -18.72 -6.19
CA LYS A 70 -0.36 -19.79 -7.11
C LYS A 70 0.20 -21.01 -6.36
N VAL A 71 0.95 -20.78 -5.29
CA VAL A 71 1.51 -21.88 -4.46
C VAL A 71 0.40 -22.66 -3.76
N ARG A 72 -0.64 -21.98 -3.24
CA ARG A 72 -1.77 -22.64 -2.56
C ARG A 72 -2.61 -23.48 -3.53
N LYS A 73 -2.82 -23.01 -4.76
CA LYS A 73 -3.60 -23.71 -5.79
C LYS A 73 -2.90 -24.96 -6.36
N LYS A 74 -1.59 -25.11 -6.16
CA LYS A 74 -0.81 -26.26 -6.64
C LYS A 74 -0.73 -27.40 -5.61
N ARG A 75 -1.27 -27.21 -4.39
CA ARG A 75 -1.30 -28.21 -3.31
C ARG A 75 -2.68 -28.83 -3.09
N ASN A 76 -3.65 -28.52 -3.95
CA ASN A 76 -4.99 -29.09 -3.95
C ASN A 76 -5.29 -29.62 -5.35
#